data_AF-A0A920M9S2-F1
#
_entry.id   AF-A0A920M9S2-F1
#
_cell.length_a   1.000
_cell.length_b   1.000
_cell.length_c   1.000
_cell.angle_alpha   90.00
_cell.angle_beta   90.00
_cell.angle_gamma   90.00
#
_symmetry.space_group_name_H-M   'P 1'
#
loop_
_entity.id
_entity.type
_entity.pdbx_description
1 polymer ?
#
loop_
_entity_poly.entity_id
_entity_poly.type
_entity_poly.pdbx_seq_one_letter_code
_entity_poly.pdbx_strand_id
1 'polypeptide(L)'
;MSENGKSEELPNMSPLIEKIDLNPAFDSLLKVIQESSFGPMLAMVGGIEVLQPLRQPFLEKMRGSLTEISETTTFRDGVSQLILDHSKQDNIHEKVSVIVKKRLEELTPVMVKEIIERMIAEHLGWLVVWGGIFGGLIGLITSIFINQNLYLQW
;
A
#
# COMPACT_ATOMS: atom_id res chain seq x y z
N MET A 1 0.58 41.80 2.88
CA MET A 1 1.56 40.73 2.63
C MET A 1 0.78 39.57 2.06
N SER A 2 0.81 39.38 0.73
CA SER A 2 0.10 38.28 0.07
C SER A 2 1.00 37.06 0.13
N GLU A 3 0.73 36.14 1.06
CA GLU A 3 1.39 34.83 1.08
C GLU A 3 0.82 34.02 -0.08
N ASN A 4 1.58 34.00 -1.17
CA ASN A 4 1.32 33.24 -2.37
C ASN A 4 1.47 31.74 -2.05
N GLY A 5 0.38 31.11 -1.64
CA GLY A 5 0.23 29.66 -1.64
C GLY A 5 0.31 29.16 -3.08
N LYS A 6 1.53 28.89 -3.54
CA LYS A 6 1.80 28.18 -4.79
C LYS A 6 1.12 26.82 -4.70
N SER A 7 -0.09 26.71 -5.25
CA SER A 7 -0.62 25.46 -5.76
C SER A 7 0.46 24.87 -6.65
N GLU A 8 0.95 23.67 -6.34
CA GLU A 8 1.83 22.93 -7.24
C GLU A 8 1.07 22.73 -8.56
N GLU A 9 1.28 23.64 -9.49
CA GLU A 9 0.70 23.55 -10.83
C GLU A 9 1.32 22.33 -11.47
N LEU A 10 0.49 21.30 -11.65
CA LEU A 10 0.86 20.13 -12.43
C LEU A 10 1.46 20.61 -13.77
N PRO A 11 2.57 19.99 -14.23
CA PRO A 11 3.17 20.33 -15.51
C PRO A 11 2.13 20.20 -16.63
N ASN A 12 2.28 21.02 -17.67
CA ASN A 12 1.39 20.98 -18.83
C ASN A 12 1.39 19.55 -19.43
N MET A 13 0.20 18.94 -19.52
CA MET A 13 0.01 17.55 -19.94
C MET A 13 -0.18 17.37 -21.46
N SER A 14 -0.29 18.47 -22.22
CA SER A 14 -0.38 18.46 -23.69
C SER A 14 0.69 17.60 -24.38
N PRO A 15 1.99 17.62 -24.01
CA PRO A 15 3.00 16.78 -24.65
C PRO A 15 2.83 15.27 -24.39
N LEU A 16 2.06 14.87 -23.37
CA LEU A 16 1.68 13.47 -23.18
C LEU A 16 0.52 13.09 -24.10
N ILE A 17 -0.47 13.96 -24.23
CA ILE A 17 -1.67 13.74 -25.06
C ILE A 17 -1.29 13.56 -26.54
N GLU A 18 -0.32 14.33 -27.04
CA GLU A 18 0.19 14.18 -28.41
C GLU A 18 0.83 12.81 -28.68
N LYS A 19 1.40 12.18 -27.65
CA LYS A 19 2.06 10.87 -27.76
C LYS A 19 1.10 9.68 -27.61
N ILE A 20 -0.15 9.93 -27.22
CA ILE A 20 -1.15 8.86 -27.07
C ILE A 20 -1.63 8.43 -28.46
N ASP A 21 -1.57 7.12 -28.72
CA ASP A 21 -2.20 6.53 -29.89
C ASP A 21 -3.71 6.36 -29.66
N LEU A 22 -4.50 7.12 -30.42
CA LEU A 22 -5.96 7.13 -30.34
C LEU A 22 -6.62 6.25 -31.41
N ASN A 23 -5.84 5.59 -32.29
CA ASN A 23 -6.39 4.67 -33.30
C ASN A 23 -7.30 3.58 -32.69
N PRO A 24 -6.94 2.94 -31.55
CA PRO A 24 -7.80 1.92 -30.94
C PRO A 24 -9.17 2.45 -30.51
N ALA A 25 -9.26 3.73 -30.12
CA ALA A 25 -10.53 4.35 -29.73
C ALA A 25 -11.47 4.51 -30.94
N PHE A 26 -10.94 4.88 -32.10
CA PHE A 26 -11.70 4.94 -33.34
C PHE A 26 -12.14 3.55 -33.81
N ASP A 27 -11.24 2.56 -33.75
CA ASP A 27 -11.57 1.18 -34.12
C ASP A 27 -12.65 0.60 -33.21
N SER A 28 -12.60 0.90 -31.91
CA SER A 28 -13.65 0.55 -30.97
C SER A 28 -14.99 1.24 -31.29
N LEU A 29 -14.96 2.51 -31.71
CA LEU A 29 -16.17 3.21 -32.15
C LEU A 29 -16.80 2.52 -33.37
N LEU A 30 -16.00 2.14 -34.37
CA LEU A 30 -16.49 1.40 -35.55
C LEU A 30 -17.13 0.07 -35.15
N LYS A 31 -16.51 -0.65 -34.21
CA LYS A 31 -17.05 -1.91 -33.68
C LYS A 31 -18.40 -1.72 -33.00
N VAL A 32 -18.53 -0.71 -32.14
CA VAL A 32 -19.80 -0.38 -31.47
C VAL A 32 -20.88 -0.01 -32.49
N ILE A 33 -20.53 0.75 -33.53
CA ILE A 33 -21.47 1.10 -34.60
C ILE A 33 -21.92 -0.15 -35.37
N GLN A 34 -20.99 -1.05 -35.66
CA GLN A 34 -21.26 -2.30 -36.37
C GLN A 34 -22.16 -3.25 -35.58
N GLU A 35 -21.96 -3.33 -34.26
CA GLU A 35 -22.77 -4.17 -33.35
C GLU A 35 -24.12 -3.52 -33.00
N SER A 36 -24.27 -2.22 -33.23
CA SER A 36 -25.50 -1.46 -33.01
C SER A 36 -26.51 -1.63 -34.15
N SER A 37 -27.72 -1.11 -33.94
CA SER A 37 -28.78 -1.05 -34.97
C SER A 37 -28.37 -0.27 -36.22
N PHE A 38 -27.31 0.54 -36.15
CA PHE A 38 -26.73 1.25 -37.30
C PHE A 38 -25.85 0.36 -38.20
N GLY A 39 -25.33 -0.77 -37.71
CA GLY A 39 -24.45 -1.65 -38.48
C GLY A 39 -25.10 -2.22 -39.74
N PRO A 40 -26.29 -2.86 -39.64
CA PRO A 40 -27.03 -3.36 -40.81
C PRO A 40 -27.40 -2.25 -41.80
N MET A 41 -27.69 -1.05 -41.31
CA MET A 41 -27.97 0.12 -42.17
C MET A 41 -26.71 0.56 -42.92
N LEU A 42 -25.56 0.59 -42.25
CA LEU A 42 -24.26 0.91 -42.87
C LEU A 42 -23.85 -0.13 -43.92
N ALA A 43 -24.11 -1.41 -43.68
CA ALA A 43 -23.84 -2.48 -44.64
C ALA A 43 -24.55 -2.25 -45.99
N MET A 44 -25.73 -1.65 -45.99
CA MET A 44 -26.48 -1.33 -47.21
C MET A 44 -25.88 -0.16 -48.02
N VAL A 45 -25.08 0.71 -47.40
CA VAL A 45 -24.50 1.90 -48.04
C VAL A 45 -22.99 1.78 -48.32
N GLY A 46 -22.42 0.59 -48.14
CA GLY A 46 -20.99 0.33 -48.38
C GLY A 46 -20.19 -0.15 -47.16
N GLY A 47 -20.88 -0.48 -46.05
CA GLY A 47 -20.26 -1.03 -44.85
C GLY A 47 -19.55 0.02 -43.99
N ILE A 48 -18.78 -0.45 -43.00
CA ILE A 48 -18.04 0.41 -42.08
C ILE A 48 -16.86 1.16 -42.73
N GLU A 49 -16.44 0.72 -43.93
CA GLU A 49 -15.30 1.29 -44.64
C GLU A 49 -15.55 2.73 -45.07
N VAL A 50 -16.82 3.12 -45.26
CA VAL A 50 -17.22 4.51 -45.56
C VAL A 50 -16.88 5.48 -44.43
N LEU A 51 -16.66 4.97 -43.21
CA LEU A 51 -16.28 5.77 -42.05
C LEU A 51 -14.76 5.95 -41.93
N GLN A 52 -13.94 5.20 -42.68
CA GLN A 52 -12.47 5.31 -42.62
C GLN A 52 -11.93 6.73 -42.92
N PRO A 53 -12.49 7.51 -43.87
CA PRO A 53 -12.07 8.89 -44.09
C PRO A 53 -12.26 9.79 -42.86
N LEU A 54 -13.17 9.42 -41.94
CA LEU A 54 -13.42 10.16 -40.70
C LEU A 54 -12.42 9.85 -39.59
N ARG A 55 -11.50 8.88 -39.81
CA ARG A 55 -10.49 8.51 -38.82
C ARG A 55 -9.63 9.70 -38.40
N GLN A 56 -9.03 10.41 -39.37
CA GLN A 56 -8.18 11.56 -39.08
C GLN A 56 -8.92 12.70 -38.36
N PRO A 57 -10.08 13.20 -38.85
CA PRO A 57 -10.79 14.28 -38.16
C PRO A 57 -11.29 13.86 -36.77
N PHE A 58 -11.64 12.59 -36.57
CA PHE A 58 -11.97 12.07 -35.23
C PHE A 58 -10.76 12.13 -34.29
N LEU A 59 -9.60 11.64 -34.73
CA LEU A 59 -8.37 11.64 -33.94
C LEU A 59 -7.96 13.06 -33.55
N GLU A 60 -8.01 14.01 -34.48
CA GLU A 60 -7.71 15.42 -34.21
C GLU A 60 -8.68 16.02 -33.19
N LYS A 61 -9.99 15.80 -33.37
CA LYS A 61 -10.99 16.34 -32.45
C LYS A 61 -10.86 15.74 -31.06
N MET A 62 -10.62 14.43 -30.97
CA MET A 62 -10.40 13.72 -29.71
C MET A 62 -9.15 14.24 -28.98
N ARG A 63 -8.04 14.50 -29.69
CA ARG A 63 -6.86 15.13 -29.08
C ARG A 63 -7.20 16.50 -28.50
N GLY A 64 -7.89 17.34 -29.28
CA GLY A 64 -8.33 18.65 -28.81
C GLY A 64 -9.20 18.58 -27.55
N SER A 65 -10.17 17.65 -27.53
CA SER A 65 -11.01 17.42 -26.36
C SER A 65 -10.23 16.90 -25.15
N LEU A 66 -9.25 16.01 -25.34
CA LEU A 66 -8.38 15.56 -24.23
C LEU A 66 -7.54 16.71 -23.68
N THR A 67 -7.01 17.58 -24.54
CA THR A 67 -6.26 18.76 -24.11
C THR A 67 -7.13 19.68 -23.27
N GLU A 68 -8.33 20.01 -23.75
CA GLU A 68 -9.31 20.83 -23.02
C GLU A 68 -9.66 20.19 -21.67
N ILE A 69 -9.95 18.88 -21.64
CA ILE A 69 -10.22 18.15 -20.41
C ILE A 69 -9.02 18.20 -19.45
N SER A 70 -7.80 18.06 -19.96
CA SER A 70 -6.59 18.09 -19.13
C SER A 70 -6.32 19.44 -18.47
N GLU A 71 -6.84 20.52 -19.06
CA GLU A 71 -6.76 21.87 -18.51
C GLU A 71 -7.85 22.14 -17.45
N THR A 72 -8.89 21.30 -17.38
CA THR A 72 -9.94 21.45 -16.37
C THR A 72 -9.42 21.22 -14.95
N THR A 73 -9.97 21.97 -14.00
CA THR A 73 -9.62 21.84 -12.58
C THR A 73 -9.94 20.44 -12.04
N THR A 74 -11.04 19.82 -12.45
CA THR A 74 -11.42 18.46 -12.03
C THR A 74 -10.38 17.41 -12.42
N PHE A 75 -9.86 17.46 -13.64
CA PHE A 75 -8.82 16.54 -14.08
C PHE A 75 -7.51 16.80 -13.33
N ARG A 76 -7.10 18.06 -13.20
CA ARG A 76 -5.89 18.45 -12.47
C ARG A 76 -5.95 18.03 -11.00
N ASP A 77 -7.07 18.25 -10.33
CA ASP A 77 -7.26 17.86 -8.93
C ASP A 77 -7.25 16.34 -8.78
N GLY A 78 -7.89 15.60 -9.69
CA GLY A 78 -7.88 14.13 -9.70
C GLY A 78 -6.48 13.55 -9.90
N VAL A 79 -5.71 14.10 -10.86
CA VAL A 79 -4.31 13.69 -11.09
C VAL A 79 -3.41 14.06 -9.92
N SER A 80 -3.58 15.25 -9.34
CA SER A 80 -2.83 15.69 -8.17
C SER A 80 -3.10 14.78 -6.97
N GLN A 81 -4.36 14.42 -6.70
CA GLN A 81 -4.73 13.46 -5.66
C GLN A 81 -4.10 12.08 -5.92
N LEU A 82 -4.12 11.60 -7.17
CA LEU A 82 -3.50 10.32 -7.53
C LEU A 82 -1.99 10.31 -7.28
N ILE A 83 -1.28 11.41 -7.60
CA ILE A 83 0.15 11.58 -7.32
C ILE A 83 0.39 11.67 -5.82
N LEU A 84 -0.44 12.41 -5.08
CA LEU A 84 -0.35 12.50 -3.62
C LEU A 84 -0.60 11.15 -2.95
N ASP A 85 -1.51 10.33 -3.48
CA ASP A 85 -1.80 9.01 -2.93
C ASP A 85 -0.73 7.97 -3.30
N HIS A 86 -0.21 7.98 -4.55
CA HIS A 86 0.95 7.16 -4.92
C HIS A 86 2.20 7.57 -4.15
N SER A 87 2.47 8.88 -4.04
CA SER A 87 3.58 9.36 -3.23
C SER A 87 3.37 9.03 -1.75
N LYS A 88 2.15 9.01 -1.19
CA LYS A 88 1.93 8.48 0.17
C LYS A 88 2.27 6.98 0.27
N GLN A 89 2.01 6.18 -0.76
CA GLN A 89 2.40 4.77 -0.81
C GLN A 89 3.91 4.58 -0.94
N ASP A 90 4.60 5.34 -1.80
CA ASP A 90 6.07 5.32 -1.88
C ASP A 90 6.72 5.90 -0.61
N ASN A 91 6.10 6.92 -0.01
CA ASN A 91 6.48 7.46 1.29
C ASN A 91 6.13 6.53 2.45
N ILE A 92 5.43 5.41 2.27
CA ILE A 92 5.39 4.36 3.31
C ILE A 92 6.74 3.64 3.35
N HIS A 93 7.43 3.47 2.22
CA HIS A 93 8.81 2.97 2.22
C HIS A 93 9.82 4.00 2.75
N GLU A 94 9.63 5.30 2.47
CA GLU A 94 10.55 6.37 2.92
C GLU A 94 10.27 6.91 4.33
N LYS A 95 9.00 6.98 4.76
CA LYS A 95 8.68 7.20 6.19
C LYS A 95 9.08 5.98 7.01
N VAL A 96 9.05 4.75 6.48
CA VAL A 96 9.70 3.64 7.17
C VAL A 96 11.23 3.86 7.20
N SER A 97 11.91 4.34 6.17
CA SER A 97 13.37 4.56 6.25
C SER A 97 13.81 5.74 7.16
N VAL A 98 13.03 6.83 7.25
CA VAL A 98 13.31 7.96 8.17
C VAL A 98 12.81 7.69 9.60
N ILE A 99 11.69 6.98 9.78
CA ILE A 99 11.18 6.61 11.12
C ILE A 99 11.87 5.37 11.68
N VAL A 100 12.46 4.52 10.84
CA VAL A 100 13.35 3.42 11.26
C VAL A 100 14.78 3.93 11.49
N LYS A 101 15.28 4.96 10.76
CA LYS A 101 16.58 5.57 11.10
C LYS A 101 16.57 6.42 12.37
N LYS A 102 15.43 6.99 12.79
CA LYS A 102 15.31 7.66 14.11
C LYS A 102 15.13 6.67 15.27
N ARG A 103 15.12 5.36 14.99
CA ARG A 103 15.07 4.28 15.99
C ARG A 103 16.23 3.29 15.86
N LEU A 104 17.14 3.44 14.89
CA LEU A 104 18.31 2.56 14.72
C LEU A 104 19.66 3.17 15.07
N GLU A 105 19.70 4.42 15.54
CA GLU A 105 20.91 4.97 16.20
C GLU A 105 20.68 5.38 17.66
N GLU A 106 19.47 5.23 18.22
CA GLU A 106 19.17 5.52 19.63
C GLU A 106 18.55 4.34 20.43
N LEU A 107 18.37 3.14 19.85
CA LEU A 107 17.84 1.97 20.57
C LEU A 107 18.74 0.73 20.50
N THR A 108 20.03 0.92 20.69
CA THR A 108 20.98 -0.19 20.64
C THR A 108 22.07 0.16 21.64
N PRO A 109 22.15 -0.35 22.89
CA PRO A 109 21.55 -1.54 23.53
C PRO A 109 20.95 -1.27 24.95
N VAL A 110 20.94 -0.02 25.43
CA VAL A 110 20.63 0.31 26.85
C VAL A 110 19.14 0.14 27.16
N MET A 111 18.23 0.60 26.28
CA MET A 111 16.78 0.49 26.50
C MET A 111 16.23 -0.93 26.38
N VAL A 112 16.80 -1.76 25.50
CA VAL A 112 16.43 -3.19 25.41
C VAL A 112 16.83 -3.92 26.69
N LYS A 113 17.98 -3.55 27.28
CA LYS A 113 18.45 -4.11 28.54
C LYS A 113 17.53 -3.75 29.71
N GLU A 114 17.09 -2.50 29.82
CA GLU A 114 16.17 -2.07 30.90
C GLU A 114 14.80 -2.75 30.85
N ILE A 115 14.26 -2.98 29.66
CA ILE A 115 12.95 -3.65 29.50
C ILE A 115 13.08 -5.13 29.85
N ILE A 116 14.13 -5.81 29.36
CA ILE A 116 14.37 -7.22 29.66
C ILE A 116 14.74 -7.40 31.15
N GLU A 117 15.53 -6.51 31.75
CA GLU A 117 15.91 -6.59 33.17
C GLU A 117 14.71 -6.43 34.10
N ARG A 118 13.73 -5.57 33.75
CA ARG A 118 12.43 -5.49 34.47
C ARG A 118 11.57 -6.73 34.26
N MET A 119 11.47 -7.23 33.03
CA MET A 119 10.66 -8.41 32.72
C MET A 119 11.23 -9.70 33.33
N ILE A 120 12.56 -9.82 33.37
CA ILE A 120 13.29 -10.93 33.98
C ILE A 120 13.14 -10.89 35.51
N ALA A 121 13.22 -9.73 36.16
CA ALA A 121 13.09 -9.62 37.61
C ALA A 121 11.71 -10.09 38.11
N GLU A 122 10.62 -9.71 37.44
CA GLU A 122 9.27 -10.11 37.84
C GLU A 122 9.02 -11.62 37.61
N HIS A 123 9.47 -12.18 36.48
CA HIS A 123 9.23 -13.60 36.16
C HIS A 123 10.23 -14.58 36.80
N LEU A 124 11.51 -14.20 37.00
CA LEU A 124 12.48 -15.04 37.73
C LEU A 124 12.17 -15.09 39.23
N GLY A 125 11.59 -14.02 39.80
CA GLY A 125 11.17 -14.02 41.20
C GLY A 125 10.11 -15.08 41.49
N TRP A 126 9.14 -15.24 40.58
CA TRP A 126 8.16 -16.32 40.65
C TRP A 126 8.81 -17.70 40.51
N LEU A 127 9.75 -17.86 39.56
CA LEU A 127 10.45 -19.13 39.33
C LEU A 127 11.20 -19.63 40.58
N VAL A 128 11.82 -18.72 41.35
CA VAL A 128 12.55 -19.06 42.58
C VAL A 128 11.60 -19.45 43.72
N VAL A 129 10.49 -18.73 43.90
CA VAL A 129 9.49 -19.05 44.94
C VAL A 129 8.85 -20.40 44.67
N TRP A 130 8.51 -20.70 43.41
CA TRP A 130 8.00 -22.02 43.05
C TRP A 130 9.07 -23.10 43.18
N GLY A 131 10.33 -22.83 42.81
CA GLY A 131 11.43 -23.76 43.05
C GLY A 131 11.62 -24.12 44.52
N GLY A 132 11.49 -23.13 45.42
CA GLY A 132 11.58 -23.34 46.88
C GLY A 132 10.39 -24.11 47.44
N ILE A 133 9.17 -23.78 47.03
CA ILE A 133 7.94 -24.48 47.49
C ILE A 133 7.94 -25.92 46.97
N PHE A 134 8.15 -26.15 45.67
CA PHE A 134 8.23 -27.50 45.11
C PHE A 134 9.40 -28.29 45.68
N GLY A 135 10.58 -27.68 45.82
CA GLY A 135 11.76 -28.32 46.40
C GLY A 135 11.57 -28.68 47.87
N GLY A 136 10.92 -27.82 48.66
CA GLY A 136 10.61 -28.08 50.07
C GLY A 136 9.55 -29.18 50.23
N LEU A 137 8.51 -29.16 49.39
CA LEU A 137 7.43 -30.16 49.42
C LEU A 137 7.94 -31.54 49.00
N ILE A 138 8.74 -31.61 47.91
CA ILE A 138 9.41 -32.84 47.49
C ILE A 138 10.44 -33.29 48.54
N GLY A 139 11.19 -32.36 49.14
CA GLY A 139 12.15 -32.66 50.20
C GLY A 139 11.50 -33.24 51.45
N LEU A 140 10.33 -32.73 51.87
CA LEU A 140 9.53 -33.27 52.97
C LEU A 140 8.95 -34.66 52.63
N ILE A 141 8.40 -34.83 51.44
CA ILE A 141 7.90 -36.14 50.99
C ILE A 141 9.05 -37.16 50.99
N THR A 142 10.19 -36.78 50.44
CA THR A 142 11.38 -37.63 50.33
C THR A 142 11.96 -37.95 51.71
N SER A 143 12.02 -37.00 52.64
CA SER A 143 12.52 -37.24 54.00
C SER A 143 11.59 -38.14 54.81
N ILE A 144 10.27 -37.97 54.71
CA ILE A 144 9.29 -38.85 55.36
C ILE A 144 9.39 -40.26 54.77
N PHE A 145 9.49 -40.37 53.44
CA PHE A 145 9.61 -41.67 52.77
C PHE A 145 10.93 -42.37 53.08
N ILE A 146 12.06 -41.66 53.07
CA ILE A 146 13.39 -42.18 53.44
C ILE A 146 13.44 -42.56 54.92
N ASN A 147 12.88 -41.74 55.80
CA ASN A 147 12.83 -42.03 57.24
C ASN A 147 11.94 -43.24 57.55
N GLN A 148 10.80 -43.39 56.87
CA GLN A 148 10.00 -44.62 56.97
C GLN A 148 10.71 -45.85 56.40
N ASN A 149 11.45 -45.70 55.28
CA ASN A 149 12.19 -46.81 54.69
C ASN A 149 13.41 -47.25 55.56
N LEU A 150 13.99 -46.34 56.33
CA LEU A 150 15.08 -46.67 57.28
C LEU A 150 14.58 -47.45 58.51
N TYR A 151 13.30 -47.35 58.87
CA TYR A 151 12.68 -48.10 59.97
C TYR A 151 12.28 -49.53 59.59
N LEU A 152 12.29 -49.89 58.30
CA LEU A 152 11.91 -51.21 57.78
C LEU A 152 13.12 -52.11 57.45
N GLN A 153 14.35 -51.69 57.76
CA GLN A 153 15.57 -52.50 57.63
C GLN A 153 16.31 -52.76 58.97
N TRP A 154 15.56 -52.75 60.07
CA TRP A 154 15.86 -53.46 61.32
C TRP A 154 14.57 -54.07 61.86
#